data_AF-A0A347WL24-F1
#
_entry.id   AF-A0A347WL24-F1
#
_cell.length_a   1.000
_cell.length_b   1.000
_cell.length_c   1.000
_cell.angle_alpha   90.00
_cell.angle_beta   90.00
_cell.angle_gamma   90.00
#
_symmetry.space_group_name_H-M   'P 1'
#
loop_
_entity.id
_entity.type
_entity.pdbx_description
1 polymer ?
#
loop_
_entity_poly.entity_id
_entity_poly.type
_entity_poly.pdbx_seq_one_letter_code
_entity_poly.pdbx_strand_id
1 'polypeptide(L)'
;MHSIADSALTEAKIASLIERAHAYPWPEPFQSAMLLAFERRDFNGILLKEYVPEGLVNGRMALVGDAVHLATSWTGMGFNAASQDVLILAEKLAAGDLAMSGVLGQLLAYEAERLVKVRALVQGGQRFTWEFREE
;
A
#
# COMPACT_ATOMS: atom_id res chain seq x y z
N MET A 1 0.02 5.23 8.11
CA MET A 1 1.24 5.12 7.29
C MET A 1 2.45 5.06 8.21
N HIS A 2 3.12 3.91 8.33
CA HIS A 2 4.36 3.80 9.09
C HIS A 2 5.51 4.27 8.19
N SER A 3 5.82 5.55 8.25
CA SER A 3 7.05 6.09 7.65
C SER A 3 8.23 5.79 8.58
N ILE A 4 9.46 5.78 8.04
CA ILE A 4 10.67 5.81 8.86
C ILE A 4 10.56 7.06 9.74
N ALA A 5 10.41 6.87 11.05
CA ALA A 5 10.38 7.98 11.99
C ALA A 5 11.69 8.77 11.89
N ASP A 6 11.65 10.10 12.06
CA ASP A 6 12.86 10.95 12.06
C ASP A 6 13.93 10.44 13.04
N SER A 7 13.50 9.88 14.18
CA SER A 7 14.39 9.27 15.16
C SER A 7 15.16 8.05 14.65
N ALA A 8 14.70 7.42 13.57
CA ALA A 8 15.33 6.29 12.91
C ALA A 8 16.31 6.71 11.78
N LEU A 9 16.36 7.99 11.41
CA LEU A 9 17.27 8.60 10.43
C LEU A 9 18.48 9.23 11.14
N THR A 10 19.35 8.39 11.69
CA THR A 10 20.60 8.86 12.32
C THR A 10 21.57 9.44 11.29
N GLU A 11 22.49 10.31 11.72
CA GLU A 11 23.56 10.87 10.87
C GLU A 11 24.30 9.79 10.08
N ALA A 12 24.65 8.67 10.75
CA ALA A 12 25.33 7.55 10.12
C ALA A 12 24.51 6.90 9.00
N LYS A 13 23.18 6.86 9.14
CA LYS A 13 22.27 6.34 8.13
C LYS A 13 22.14 7.29 6.94
N ILE A 14 22.08 8.60 7.19
CA ILE A 14 22.09 9.62 6.14
C ILE A 14 23.39 9.55 5.35
N ALA A 15 24.54 9.50 6.04
CA ALA A 15 25.85 9.36 5.40
C ALA A 15 25.92 8.10 4.52
N SER A 16 25.40 6.97 5.00
CA SER A 16 25.32 5.73 4.23
C SER A 16 24.40 5.84 2.99
N LEU A 17 23.28 6.57 3.08
CA LEU A 17 22.41 6.82 1.95
C LEU A 17 23.08 7.70 0.88
N ILE A 18 23.82 8.74 1.31
CA ILE A 18 24.59 9.62 0.42
C ILE A 18 25.70 8.83 -0.29
N GLU A 19 26.46 8.02 0.45
CA GLU A 19 27.50 7.15 -0.12
C GLU A 19 26.92 6.22 -1.21
N ARG A 20 25.76 5.60 -0.92
CA ARG A 20 25.07 4.75 -1.89
C ARG A 20 24.56 5.51 -3.11
N ALA A 21 24.07 6.74 -2.93
CA ALA A 21 23.60 7.57 -4.05
C ALA A 21 24.76 7.99 -4.98
N HIS A 22 25.95 8.22 -4.44
CA HIS A 22 27.16 8.44 -5.25
C HIS A 22 27.62 7.17 -5.98
N ALA A 23 27.54 6.01 -5.32
CA ALA A 23 28.00 4.75 -5.88
C ALA A 23 27.10 4.20 -7.00
N TYR A 24 25.81 4.54 -6.98
CA TYR A 24 24.87 4.07 -7.99
C TYR A 24 24.84 5.02 -9.20
N PRO A 25 24.93 4.52 -10.45
CA PRO A 25 25.06 5.35 -11.65
C PRO A 25 23.69 5.86 -12.13
N TRP A 26 22.96 6.57 -11.26
CA TRP A 26 21.72 7.23 -11.69
C TRP A 26 22.03 8.35 -12.69
N PRO A 27 21.29 8.43 -13.81
CA PRO A 27 21.45 9.54 -14.73
C PRO A 27 21.01 10.86 -14.07
N GLU A 28 21.59 11.97 -14.52
CA GLU A 28 21.08 13.28 -14.14
C GLU A 28 19.69 13.53 -14.74
N PRO A 29 18.78 14.25 -14.04
CA PRO A 29 18.99 14.97 -12.79
C PRO A 29 18.76 14.15 -11.51
N PHE A 30 18.53 12.83 -11.62
CA PHE A 30 18.07 12.01 -10.51
C PHE A 30 19.12 11.86 -9.41
N GLN A 31 20.40 11.71 -9.77
CA GLN A 31 21.48 11.62 -8.78
C GLN A 31 21.59 12.91 -7.96
N SER A 32 21.65 14.07 -8.62
CA SER A 32 21.72 15.37 -7.94
C SER A 32 20.49 15.63 -7.08
N ALA A 33 19.28 15.30 -7.55
CA ALA A 33 18.05 15.47 -6.79
C ALA A 33 18.02 14.61 -5.51
N MET A 34 18.46 13.35 -5.60
CA MET A 34 18.53 12.44 -4.46
C MET A 34 19.54 12.90 -3.40
N LEU A 35 20.73 13.32 -3.83
CA LEU A 35 21.75 13.86 -2.94
C LEU A 35 21.23 15.10 -2.19
N LEU A 36 20.60 16.04 -2.92
CA LEU A 36 20.02 17.24 -2.33
C LEU A 36 18.93 16.90 -1.30
N ALA A 37 18.06 15.93 -1.58
CA ALA A 37 17.02 15.48 -0.67
C ALA A 37 17.61 14.89 0.61
N PHE A 38 18.65 14.05 0.50
CA PHE A 38 19.33 13.46 1.65
C PHE A 38 20.06 14.48 2.52
N GLU A 39 20.81 15.41 1.90
CA GLU A 39 21.50 16.49 2.60
C GLU A 39 20.54 17.38 3.39
N ARG A 40 19.39 17.70 2.78
CA ARG A 40 18.34 18.54 3.40
C ARG A 40 17.43 17.78 4.35
N ARG A 41 17.52 16.45 4.36
CA ARG A 41 16.57 15.55 5.04
C ARG A 41 15.12 15.77 4.59
N ASP A 42 14.95 16.15 3.34
CA ASP A 42 13.66 16.39 2.72
C ASP A 42 13.22 15.15 1.93
N PHE A 43 13.02 14.05 2.65
CA PHE A 43 12.57 12.79 2.09
C PHE A 43 11.80 12.00 3.13
N ASN A 44 10.90 11.13 2.66
CA ASN A 44 10.28 10.13 3.51
C ASN A 44 10.63 8.72 3.04
N GLY A 45 10.97 7.86 3.99
CA GLY A 45 11.03 6.43 3.74
C GLY A 45 9.67 5.82 4.04
N ILE A 46 9.08 5.12 3.08
CA ILE A 46 7.91 4.28 3.32
C ILE A 46 8.37 2.84 3.23
N LEU A 47 8.10 2.06 4.27
CA LEU A 47 8.33 0.62 4.19
C LEU A 47 7.26 0.02 3.29
N LEU A 48 7.67 -0.46 2.11
CA LEU A 48 6.82 -1.26 1.24
C LEU A 48 6.70 -2.66 1.84
N LYS A 49 5.67 -2.87 2.67
CA LYS A 49 5.31 -4.19 3.19
C LYS A 49 3.96 -4.61 2.62
N GLU A 50 4.03 -5.22 1.46
CA GLU A 50 2.86 -5.77 0.77
C GLU A 50 2.51 -7.15 1.34
N TYR A 51 1.21 -7.45 1.43
CA TYR A 51 0.72 -8.77 1.77
C TYR A 51 -0.56 -9.06 0.99
N VAL A 52 -0.77 -10.32 0.63
CA VAL A 52 -1.97 -10.76 -0.09
C VAL A 52 -3.01 -11.19 0.95
N PRO A 53 -4.18 -10.54 1.05
CA PRO A 53 -5.15 -10.84 2.11
C PRO A 53 -5.80 -12.21 1.93
N GLU A 54 -5.99 -12.95 3.02
CA GLU A 54 -6.71 -14.23 3.03
C GLU A 54 -8.23 -14.06 3.09
N GLY A 55 -8.69 -12.97 3.72
CA GLY A 55 -10.08 -12.56 3.83
C GLY A 55 -10.17 -11.07 4.20
N LEU A 56 -11.35 -10.50 4.04
CA LEU A 56 -11.67 -9.10 4.33
C LEU A 56 -12.60 -8.97 5.54
N VAL A 57 -13.31 -10.05 5.89
CA VAL A 57 -14.38 -10.05 6.88
C VAL A 57 -14.10 -11.10 7.96
N ASN A 58 -14.34 -10.72 9.21
CA ASN A 58 -14.36 -11.63 10.34
C ASN A 58 -15.54 -11.29 11.25
N GLY A 59 -16.60 -12.10 11.18
CA GLY A 59 -17.85 -11.83 11.87
C GLY A 59 -18.47 -10.51 11.42
N ARG A 60 -18.60 -9.54 12.34
CA ARG A 60 -19.18 -8.21 12.07
C ARG A 60 -18.15 -7.15 11.71
N MET A 61 -16.90 -7.55 11.50
CA MET A 61 -15.83 -6.63 11.12
C MET A 61 -15.49 -6.84 9.65
N ALA A 62 -15.37 -5.74 8.92
CA ALA A 62 -14.81 -5.71 7.58
C ALA A 62 -13.62 -4.75 7.58
N LEU A 63 -12.55 -5.14 6.90
CA LEU A 63 -11.39 -4.29 6.64
C LEU A 63 -11.56 -3.66 5.25
N VAL A 64 -11.05 -2.44 5.08
CA VAL A 64 -11.08 -1.69 3.81
C VAL A 64 -9.78 -0.90 3.63
N GLY A 65 -9.48 -0.50 2.38
CA GLY A 65 -8.35 0.36 2.07
C GLY A 65 -6.99 -0.27 2.38
N ASP A 66 -6.03 0.55 2.81
CA ASP A 66 -4.67 0.12 3.14
C ASP A 66 -4.60 -0.99 4.21
N ALA A 67 -5.63 -1.12 5.04
CA ALA A 67 -5.72 -2.20 6.04
C ALA A 67 -5.96 -3.58 5.42
N VAL A 68 -6.24 -3.64 4.11
CA VAL A 68 -6.46 -4.86 3.33
C VAL A 68 -5.43 -4.99 2.23
N HIS A 69 -5.13 -3.89 1.55
CA HIS A 69 -4.43 -3.94 0.27
C HIS A 69 -3.46 -2.79 0.11
N LEU A 70 -2.52 -2.71 1.05
CA LEU A 70 -1.32 -1.90 0.89
C LEU A 70 -0.52 -2.40 -0.33
N ALA A 71 -0.92 -1.94 -1.51
CA ALA A 71 -0.28 -2.20 -2.78
C ALA A 71 0.84 -1.18 -3.00
N THR A 72 1.89 -1.58 -3.71
CA THR A 72 2.99 -0.70 -4.06
C THR A 72 2.49 0.58 -4.76
N SER A 73 3.13 1.70 -4.41
CA SER A 73 2.77 3.02 -4.95
C SER A 73 2.92 3.10 -6.47
N TRP A 74 3.71 2.22 -7.08
CA TRP A 74 3.84 2.10 -8.53
C TRP A 74 2.52 1.83 -9.25
N THR A 75 1.57 1.16 -8.58
CA THR A 75 0.25 0.93 -9.17
C THR A 75 -0.55 2.23 -9.32
N GLY A 76 -0.34 3.21 -8.44
CA GLY A 76 -1.18 4.42 -8.36
C GLY A 76 -2.64 4.14 -7.96
N MET A 77 -2.98 2.91 -7.57
CA MET A 77 -4.37 2.47 -7.43
C MET A 77 -4.91 2.50 -5.99
N GLY A 78 -4.08 2.77 -4.98
CA GLY A 78 -4.47 2.63 -3.56
C GLY A 78 -5.76 3.40 -3.20
N PHE A 79 -5.84 4.68 -3.58
CA PHE A 79 -7.04 5.49 -3.33
C PHE A 79 -8.29 4.99 -4.07
N ASN A 80 -8.14 4.61 -5.34
CA ASN A 80 -9.25 4.09 -6.14
C ASN A 80 -9.76 2.76 -5.57
N ALA A 81 -8.85 1.86 -5.19
CA ALA A 81 -9.19 0.58 -4.57
C ALA A 81 -9.91 0.77 -3.22
N ALA A 82 -9.43 1.70 -2.39
CA ALA A 82 -10.08 2.05 -1.13
C ALA A 82 -11.49 2.64 -1.35
N SER A 83 -11.64 3.50 -2.37
CA SER A 83 -12.94 4.08 -2.72
C SER A 83 -13.94 3.02 -3.16
N GLN A 84 -13.50 2.05 -3.97
CA GLN A 84 -14.33 0.92 -4.38
C GLN A 84 -14.77 0.06 -3.20
N ASP A 85 -13.89 -0.15 -2.21
CA ASP A 85 -14.28 -0.90 -1.01
C ASP A 85 -15.43 -0.21 -0.28
N VAL A 86 -15.33 1.10 -0.07
CA VAL A 86 -16.35 1.88 0.65
C VAL A 86 -17.66 1.88 -0.12
N LEU A 87 -17.63 2.11 -1.43
CA LEU A 87 -18.84 2.13 -2.27
C LEU A 87 -19.56 0.78 -2.26
N ILE A 88 -18.83 -0.31 -2.52
CA ILE A 88 -19.42 -1.66 -2.57
C ILE A 88 -19.92 -2.06 -1.19
N LEU A 89 -19.17 -1.79 -0.11
CA LEU A 89 -19.61 -2.09 1.24
C LEU A 89 -20.89 -1.32 1.60
N ALA A 90 -20.95 -0.02 1.27
CA ALA A 90 -22.13 0.81 1.50
C ALA A 90 -23.34 0.29 0.72
N GLU A 91 -23.16 -0.11 -0.54
CA GLU A 91 -24.22 -0.69 -1.37
C GLU A 91 -24.78 -1.99 -0.76
N LYS A 92 -23.91 -2.92 -0.31
CA LYS A 92 -24.38 -4.16 0.33
C LYS A 92 -25.15 -3.86 1.62
N LEU A 93 -24.62 -2.97 2.45
CA LEU A 93 -25.27 -2.61 3.71
C LEU A 93 -26.61 -1.90 3.50
N ALA A 94 -26.73 -1.04 2.48
CA ALA A 94 -27.97 -0.33 2.17
C ALA A 94 -29.06 -1.25 1.59
N ALA A 95 -28.67 -2.31 0.87
CA ALA A 95 -29.61 -3.26 0.27
C ALA A 95 -30.08 -4.36 1.24
N GLY A 96 -29.42 -4.50 2.39
CA GLY A 96 -29.62 -5.61 3.31
C GLY A 96 -30.38 -5.27 4.59
N ASP A 97 -30.80 -6.32 5.29
CA ASP A 97 -31.26 -6.21 6.68
C ASP A 97 -30.07 -5.92 7.61
N LEU A 98 -30.20 -4.90 8.45
CA LEU A 98 -29.19 -4.50 9.44
C LEU A 98 -29.36 -5.24 10.79
N ALA A 99 -30.34 -6.14 10.91
CA ALA A 99 -30.39 -7.10 12.00
C ALA A 99 -29.15 -8.02 12.01
N MET A 100 -28.89 -8.61 13.17
CA MET A 100 -27.61 -9.29 13.45
C MET A 100 -27.25 -10.42 12.48
N SER A 101 -28.23 -11.15 11.94
CA SER A 101 -27.99 -12.19 10.92
C SER A 101 -27.82 -11.58 9.52
N GLY A 102 -28.50 -10.48 9.22
CA GLY A 102 -28.47 -9.81 7.92
C GLY A 102 -27.13 -9.11 7.64
N VAL A 103 -26.57 -8.42 8.62
CA VAL A 103 -25.28 -7.70 8.48
C VAL A 103 -24.15 -8.63 8.05
N LEU A 104 -24.03 -9.81 8.69
CA LEU A 104 -22.98 -10.76 8.34
C LEU A 104 -23.09 -11.20 6.87
N GLY A 105 -24.31 -11.44 6.39
CA GLY A 105 -24.56 -11.78 4.99
C GLY A 105 -24.09 -10.68 4.03
N GLN A 106 -24.33 -9.41 4.37
CA GLN A 106 -23.89 -8.28 3.55
C GLN A 106 -22.37 -8.10 3.55
N LEU A 107 -21.72 -8.30 4.70
CA LEU A 107 -20.25 -8.25 4.77
C LEU A 107 -19.62 -9.38 3.94
N LEU A 108 -20.15 -10.61 4.03
CA LEU A 108 -19.66 -11.72 3.21
C LEU A 108 -19.91 -11.49 1.71
N ALA A 109 -21.01 -10.84 1.33
CA ALA A 109 -21.27 -10.44 -0.05
C ALA A 109 -20.25 -9.37 -0.54
N TYR A 110 -19.87 -8.44 0.33
CA TYR A 110 -18.79 -7.49 0.07
C TYR A 110 -17.45 -8.20 -0.14
N GLU A 111 -17.08 -9.14 0.76
CA GLU A 111 -15.84 -9.91 0.64
C GLU A 111 -15.78 -10.70 -0.66
N ALA A 112 -16.86 -11.42 -1.00
CA ALA A 112 -16.94 -12.24 -2.20
C ALA A 112 -16.69 -11.42 -3.48
N GLU A 113 -17.15 -10.17 -3.52
CA GLU A 113 -16.95 -9.28 -4.67
C GLU A 113 -15.55 -8.66 -4.73
N ARG A 114 -14.97 -8.34 -3.57
CA ARG A 114 -13.73 -7.56 -3.48
C ARG A 114 -12.47 -8.40 -3.41
N LEU A 115 -12.50 -9.54 -2.73
CA LEU A 115 -11.29 -10.29 -2.37
C LEU A 115 -10.44 -10.65 -3.59
N VAL A 116 -11.05 -11.12 -4.68
CA VAL A 116 -10.33 -11.48 -5.91
C VAL A 116 -9.66 -10.27 -6.56
N LYS A 117 -10.37 -9.14 -6.67
CA LYS A 117 -9.86 -7.92 -7.31
C LYS A 117 -8.70 -7.33 -6.50
N VAL A 118 -8.86 -7.34 -5.19
CA VAL A 118 -7.85 -6.89 -4.25
C VAL A 118 -6.58 -7.73 -4.31
N ARG A 119 -6.71 -9.06 -4.31
CA ARG A 119 -5.54 -9.96 -4.45
C ARG A 119 -4.81 -9.71 -5.75
N ALA A 120 -5.55 -9.58 -6.86
CA ALA A 120 -4.97 -9.30 -8.17
C ALA A 120 -4.19 -7.98 -8.16
N LEU A 121 -4.71 -6.93 -7.51
CA LEU A 121 -4.00 -5.65 -7.37
C LEU A 121 -2.67 -5.81 -6.64
N VAL A 122 -2.67 -6.45 -5.46
CA VAL A 122 -1.44 -6.61 -4.67
C VAL A 122 -0.42 -7.49 -5.40
N GLN A 123 -0.87 -8.61 -5.96
CA GLN A 123 0.00 -9.54 -6.70
C GLN A 123 0.59 -8.88 -7.96
N GLY A 124 -0.19 -8.05 -8.66
CA GLY A 124 0.31 -7.27 -9.79
C GLY A 124 1.40 -6.28 -9.38
N GLY A 125 1.20 -5.60 -8.25
CA GLY A 125 2.21 -4.71 -7.65
C GLY A 125 3.50 -5.41 -7.25
N GLN A 126 3.39 -6.56 -6.60
CA GLN A 126 4.53 -7.40 -6.24
C GLN A 126 5.32 -7.85 -7.47
N ARG A 127 4.62 -8.30 -8.52
CA ARG A 127 5.24 -8.73 -9.78
C ARG A 127 6.03 -7.60 -10.43
N PHE A 128 5.45 -6.42 -10.55
CA PHE A 128 6.13 -5.26 -11.14
C PHE A 128 7.42 -4.90 -10.36
N THR A 129 7.35 -4.95 -9.03
CA THR A 129 8.50 -4.66 -8.16
C THR A 129 9.64 -5.67 -8.35
N TRP A 130 9.33 -6.93 -8.67
CA TRP A 130 10.35 -7.94 -8.94
C TRP A 130 10.94 -7.84 -10.35
N GLU A 131 10.11 -7.61 -11.37
CA GLU A 131 10.56 -7.52 -12.76
C GLU A 131 11.49 -6.31 -13.00
N PHE A 132 11.29 -5.19 -12.30
CA PHE A 132 12.15 -4.01 -12.43
C PHE A 132 13.55 -4.19 -11.80
N ARG A 133 13.81 -5.27 -11.05
CA ARG A 133 15.14 -5.53 -10.44
C ARG A 133 16.12 -6.23 -11.37
N GLU A 134 15.65 -6.77 -12.51
CA GLU A 134 16.49 -7.57 -13.42
C GLU A 134 16.91 -6.83 -14.72
N GLU A 135 16.63 -5.52 -14.82
CA GLU A 135 17.18 -4.62 -15.85
C GLU A 135 18.26 -3.69 -15.27
#